data_AF-A0A960LLY2-F1
#
_entry.id   AF-A0A960LLY2-F1
#
_cell.length_a   1.000
_cell.length_b   1.000
_cell.length_c   1.000
_cell.angle_alpha   90.00
_cell.angle_beta   90.00
_cell.angle_gamma   90.00
#
_symmetry.space_group_name_H-M   'P 1'
#
loop_
_entity.id
_entity.type
_entity.pdbx_description
1 polymer ?
#
loop_
_entity_poly.entity_id
_entity_poly.type
_entity_poly.pdbx_seq_one_letter_code
_entity_poly.pdbx_strand_id
1 'polypeptide(L)' 'DETGENVIENPVDAADFNATIGYALGLPLNQVLYSPSKRPFTVAQNGKPLTQLFA' A
#
# COMPACT_ATOMS: atom_id res chain seq x y z
N ASP A 1 4.29 -8.76 -19.59
CA ASP A 1 5.12 -9.98 -19.67
C ASP A 1 5.05 -10.52 -21.10
N GLU A 2 5.61 -11.69 -21.39
CA GLU A 2 5.49 -12.33 -22.72
C GLU A 2 4.04 -12.78 -23.05
N THR A 3 3.18 -12.90 -22.04
CA THR A 3 1.78 -13.37 -22.17
C THR A 3 0.75 -12.23 -22.27
N GLY A 4 1.15 -10.98 -22.03
CA GLY A 4 0.30 -9.80 -21.97
C GLY A 4 -0.54 -9.66 -20.68
N GLU A 5 -0.26 -10.43 -19.63
CA GLU A 5 -1.10 -10.51 -18.44
C GLU A 5 -0.75 -9.46 -17.37
N ASN A 6 0.54 -9.11 -17.27
CA ASN A 6 1.04 -8.20 -16.24
C ASN A 6 1.59 -6.89 -16.81
N VAL A 7 1.35 -5.81 -16.06
CA VAL A 7 1.94 -4.49 -16.29
C VAL A 7 3.44 -4.55 -15.98
N ILE A 8 4.28 -4.22 -16.97
CA ILE A 8 5.74 -4.30 -16.84
C ILE A 8 6.31 -3.03 -16.20
N GLU A 9 5.77 -1.87 -16.58
CA GLU A 9 6.28 -0.57 -16.15
C GLU A 9 5.38 0.05 -15.10
N ASN A 10 5.97 0.45 -13.96
CA ASN A 10 5.29 1.08 -12.83
C ASN A 10 4.00 0.33 -12.39
N PRO A 11 4.05 -0.99 -12.13
CA PRO A 11 2.90 -1.69 -11.61
C PRO A 11 2.49 -1.10 -10.26
N VAL A 12 1.18 -0.99 -10.06
CA VAL A 12 0.58 -0.48 -8.83
C VAL A 12 -0.38 -1.55 -8.32
N ASP A 13 -0.11 -2.05 -7.11
CA ASP A 13 -1.01 -2.98 -6.47
C ASP A 13 -2.10 -2.25 -5.67
N ALA A 14 -3.18 -2.95 -5.35
CA ALA A 14 -4.25 -2.40 -4.49
C ALA A 14 -3.71 -1.98 -3.11
N ALA A 15 -2.67 -2.63 -2.61
CA ALA A 15 -1.98 -2.25 -1.38
C ALA A 15 -1.31 -0.87 -1.51
N ASP A 16 -0.59 -0.61 -2.61
CA ASP A 16 0.08 0.65 -2.89
C ASP A 16 -0.92 1.80 -3.03
N PHE A 17 -2.05 1.54 -3.70
CA PHE A 17 -3.14 2.50 -3.83
C PHE A 17 -3.70 2.90 -2.44
N ASN A 18 -4.03 1.92 -1.61
CA ASN A 18 -4.52 2.18 -0.25
C ASN A 18 -3.47 2.86 0.62
N ALA A 19 -2.19 2.53 0.45
CA ALA A 19 -1.08 3.17 1.17
C ALA A 19 -0.95 4.64 0.76
N THR A 20 -1.18 4.95 -0.51
CA THR A 20 -1.17 6.32 -1.06
C THR A 20 -2.27 7.17 -0.42
N ILE A 21 -3.49 6.63 -0.27
CA ILE A 21 -4.58 7.32 0.45
C ILE A 21 -4.20 7.53 1.92
N GLY A 22 -3.67 6.50 2.59
CA GLY A 22 -3.22 6.61 3.98
C GLY A 22 -2.13 7.66 4.17
N TYR A 23 -1.17 7.73 3.26
CA TYR A 23 -0.12 8.76 3.23
C TYR A 23 -0.70 10.16 3.04
N ALA A 24 -1.67 10.34 2.13
CA ALA A 24 -2.36 11.62 1.91
C ALA A 24 -3.06 12.14 3.17
N LEU A 25 -3.59 11.23 3.98
CA LEU A 25 -4.28 11.53 5.24
C LEU A 25 -3.33 11.65 6.44
N GLY A 26 -2.01 11.48 6.25
CA GLY A 26 -1.02 11.53 7.32
C GLY A 26 -1.05 10.33 8.28
N LEU A 27 -1.59 9.20 7.83
CA LEU A 27 -1.68 7.99 8.68
C LEU A 27 -0.33 7.28 8.82
N PRO A 28 -0.05 6.67 10.00
CA PRO A 28 1.18 5.93 10.24
C PRO A 28 1.14 4.55 9.57
N LEU A 29 1.62 4.44 8.32
CA LEU A 29 1.58 3.19 7.54
C LEU A 29 2.36 2.01 8.17
N ASN A 30 3.45 2.32 8.89
CA ASN A 30 4.31 1.31 9.52
C ASN A 30 3.82 0.87 10.91
N GLN A 31 2.73 1.44 11.41
CA GLN A 31 2.21 1.08 12.73
C GLN A 31 1.57 -0.31 12.66
N VAL A 32 2.08 -1.22 13.48
CA VAL A 32 1.48 -2.54 13.68
C VAL A 32 0.38 -2.42 14.74
N LEU A 33 -0.83 -2.73 14.35
CA LEU A 33 -2.00 -2.82 15.22
C LEU A 33 -2.35 -4.30 15.43
N TYR A 34 -2.88 -4.62 16.61
CA TYR A 34 -3.24 -5.99 16.97
C TYR A 34 -4.74 -6.16 17.07
N SER A 35 -5.26 -7.24 16.50
CA SER A 35 -6.69 -7.56 16.60
C SER A 35 -7.02 -8.08 17.99
N PRO A 36 -8.31 -8.15 18.38
CA PRO A 36 -8.72 -8.89 19.57
C PRO A 36 -8.21 -10.34 19.59
N SER A 37 -8.02 -10.95 18.41
CA SER A 37 -7.42 -12.27 18.22
C SER A 37 -5.88 -12.30 18.19
N LYS A 38 -5.22 -11.18 18.50
CA LYS A 38 -3.75 -10.99 18.47
C LYS A 38 -3.08 -11.12 17.09
N ARG A 39 -3.84 -11.07 15.99
CA ARG A 39 -3.25 -11.04 14.65
C ARG A 39 -2.74 -9.62 14.36
N PRO A 40 -1.46 -9.46 13.96
CA PRO A 40 -0.93 -8.15 13.60
C PRO A 40 -1.49 -7.70 12.24
N PHE A 41 -1.72 -6.40 12.10
CA PHE A 41 -2.08 -5.75 10.85
C PHE A 41 -1.41 -4.37 10.74
N THR A 42 -1.06 -3.99 9.52
CA THR A 42 -0.56 -2.66 9.16
C THR A 42 -1.57 -1.97 8.24
N VAL A 43 -1.56 -0.63 8.20
CA VAL A 43 -2.41 0.10 7.26
C VAL A 43 -1.95 -0.23 5.84
N ALA A 44 -2.91 -0.56 4.98
CA ALA A 44 -2.68 -0.92 3.58
C ALA A 44 -1.70 -2.09 3.35
N GLN A 45 -1.53 -2.99 4.33
CA GLN A 45 -0.82 -4.26 4.17
C GLN A 45 0.59 -4.10 3.53
N ASN A 46 1.40 -3.20 4.08
CA ASN A 46 2.77 -2.90 3.61
C ASN A 46 2.89 -2.36 2.17
N GLY A 47 1.79 -1.85 1.59
CA GLY A 47 1.86 -1.12 0.32
C GLY A 47 2.77 0.10 0.40
N LYS A 48 3.36 0.46 -0.74
CA LYS A 48 4.22 1.63 -0.88
C LYS A 48 3.41 2.80 -1.44
N PRO A 49 3.32 3.94 -0.73
CA PRO A 49 2.60 5.09 -1.25
C PRO A 49 3.30 5.67 -2.48
N LEU A 50 2.51 6.04 -3.50
CA LEU A 50 2.96 6.72 -4.70
C LEU A 50 3.23 8.21 -4.39
N THR A 51 4.32 8.47 -3.69
CA THR A 51 4.68 9.83 -3.23
C THR A 51 4.87 10.83 -4.37
N GLN A 52 5.19 10.35 -5.57
CA GLN A 52 5.30 11.15 -6.79
C GLN A 52 4.00 11.91 -7.17
N LEU A 53 2.84 11.48 -6.64
CA LEU A 53 1.56 12.15 -6.89
C LEU A 53 1.33 13.43 -6.06
N PHE A 54 2.18 13.71 -5.06
CA PHE A 54 2.04 14.84 -4.15
C PHE A 54 3.09 15.95 -4.39
N ALA A 55 3.78 15.94 -5.53
CA ALA A 55 4.78 16.93 -5.93
C ALA A 55 4.16 18.18 -6.59
#